data_AF-A0AB36KS00-F1
#
_entry.id   AF-A0AB36KS00-F1
#
_cell.length_a   1.000
_cell.length_b   1.000
_cell.length_c   1.000
_cell.angle_alpha   90.00
_cell.angle_beta   90.00
_cell.angle_gamma   90.00
#
_symmetry.space_group_name_H-M   'P 1'
#
loop_
_entity.id
_entity.type
_entity.pdbx_description
1 polymer ?
#
loop_
_entity_poly.entity_id
_entity_poly.type
_entity_poly.pdbx_seq_one_letter_code
_entity_poly.pdbx_strand_id
1 'polypeptide(L)'
;MDLAAMLSPQNRRLFKFKNLANPEQELLLESFRGTEGLSRAYQFDLLLVCQDSGVELKSMMGQHVVIEIELADGSPRYVAGYLTRFASGGSDGGMAKYTATLNPWFSMLKNRFDTRIFQGNTVEEVVTQVFALCSAFSRHEFRLSKPLKRYTYITQYRESDFNFVQRLLEEEGMFYYFEHTAEGHTMIICDDSTTLVPLPEQPQIRFHSASVTETADSITDWNGDRKLQSGKIAVQTFDYRQPNNRLPVAMNSLNQQGDVENFEVYDFPGQYSHGTYDEGEALVRLRVEALELRGKSFRGASNCRAMKPGYTFELLQHYDHDQGSADDRQFLLVLVDSEGHNNYLNGQQASYFNTFSCVRKKIVFRPQLTTHRSVISGPHTAIVVGPPGEEIFTDELGRIKIQFHWDRKGEHNDKSSCWVRVAQSGASGGFGSIQIPRVGDEVVVVFLDGNPDRPLVMGSLYNSQNTPPWSLPANKTQSGFLTRSAKGDGGTANFFRFEDKAGAEQVIVHAERNMDTEIELDEKHDVGNNRKVTVGGTNTEIIQSDTLIKVEQGSLTITVDKQLVNISAMTEITLTVGSSSITLKPKSVEIKGEEIKILGTKTFVEGERVDINIEKS
;
A
#
# COMPACT_ATOMS: atom_id res chain seq x y z
N MET A 1 47.74 -24.44 -41.96
CA MET A 1 46.43 -23.77 -41.91
C MET A 1 46.71 -22.37 -41.38
N ASP A 2 46.55 -21.35 -42.20
CA ASP A 2 46.99 -19.99 -41.87
C ASP A 2 46.03 -19.36 -40.87
N LEU A 3 46.41 -19.31 -39.59
CA LEU A 3 45.59 -18.78 -38.50
C LEU A 3 45.24 -17.29 -38.69
N ALA A 4 46.08 -16.54 -39.42
CA ALA A 4 45.80 -15.14 -39.75
C ALA A 4 44.64 -15.00 -40.75
N ALA A 5 44.40 -16.01 -41.60
CA ALA A 5 43.32 -16.00 -42.57
C ALA A 5 41.93 -16.20 -41.93
N MET A 6 41.83 -16.88 -40.79
CA MET A 6 40.57 -17.04 -40.04
C MET A 6 40.06 -15.72 -39.42
N LEU A 7 40.98 -14.77 -39.22
CA LEU A 7 40.76 -13.47 -38.59
C LEU A 7 40.56 -12.31 -39.58
N SER A 8 40.59 -12.57 -40.89
CA SER A 8 40.23 -11.57 -41.92
C SER A 8 38.71 -11.46 -42.13
N PRO A 9 38.23 -10.29 -42.58
CA PRO A 9 37.40 -9.39 -41.77
C PRO A 9 36.12 -10.06 -41.24
N GLN A 10 35.73 -9.71 -40.00
CA GLN A 10 34.42 -10.02 -39.39
C GLN A 10 33.22 -9.83 -40.34
N ASN A 11 33.36 -9.03 -41.39
CA ASN A 11 32.36 -8.65 -42.39
C ASN A 11 31.67 -9.80 -43.16
N ARG A 12 32.09 -11.06 -43.03
CA ARG A 12 31.45 -12.22 -43.69
C ARG A 12 30.98 -13.32 -42.72
N ARG A 13 30.86 -13.01 -41.42
CA ARG A 13 30.46 -13.98 -40.39
C ARG A 13 28.98 -13.84 -40.06
N LEU A 14 28.33 -14.99 -39.88
CA LEU A 14 26.91 -15.08 -39.57
C LEU A 14 26.57 -14.39 -38.24
N PHE A 15 27.44 -14.52 -37.24
CA PHE A 15 27.32 -13.82 -35.97
C PHE A 15 28.59 -13.04 -35.62
N LYS A 16 28.44 -11.80 -35.16
CA LYS A 16 29.55 -10.95 -34.74
C LYS A 16 29.31 -10.44 -33.32
N PHE A 17 30.39 -10.27 -32.56
CA PHE A 17 30.35 -9.66 -31.24
C PHE A 17 31.07 -8.32 -31.31
N LYS A 18 30.40 -7.28 -30.83
CA LYS A 18 30.92 -5.92 -30.77
C LYS A 18 30.86 -5.44 -29.33
N ASN A 19 32.01 -5.05 -28.80
CA ASN A 19 32.10 -4.40 -27.52
C ASN A 19 32.06 -2.88 -27.73
N LEU A 20 30.96 -2.23 -27.33
CA LEU A 20 30.80 -0.80 -27.55
C LEU A 20 31.70 0.05 -26.65
N ALA A 21 32.14 -0.49 -25.51
CA ALA A 21 33.03 0.19 -24.58
C ALA A 21 34.51 0.04 -24.96
N ASN A 22 34.90 -1.10 -25.52
CA ASN A 22 36.26 -1.35 -25.99
C ASN A 22 36.26 -2.07 -27.35
N PRO A 23 36.08 -1.33 -28.47
CA PRO A 23 36.01 -1.93 -29.80
C PRO A 23 37.30 -2.64 -30.25
N GLU A 24 38.44 -2.24 -29.70
CA GLU A 24 39.77 -2.82 -30.01
C GLU A 24 39.97 -4.20 -29.36
N GLN A 25 39.13 -4.59 -28.40
CA GLN A 25 39.19 -5.91 -27.79
C GLN A 25 38.62 -6.97 -28.76
N GLU A 26 39.50 -7.72 -29.41
CA GLU A 26 39.12 -8.75 -30.41
C GLU A 26 38.54 -10.02 -29.77
N LEU A 27 37.30 -9.92 -29.26
CA LEU A 27 36.50 -11.08 -28.85
C LEU A 27 35.60 -11.52 -30.01
N LEU A 28 35.68 -12.80 -30.38
CA LEU A 28 34.89 -13.39 -31.45
C LEU A 28 33.82 -14.31 -30.87
N LEU A 29 32.60 -14.22 -31.39
CA LEU A 29 31.48 -15.05 -30.95
C LEU A 29 31.51 -16.43 -31.59
N GLU A 30 31.89 -17.47 -30.85
CA GLU A 30 31.84 -18.86 -31.34
C GLU A 30 30.40 -19.38 -31.36
N SER A 31 29.69 -19.23 -30.24
CA SER A 31 28.28 -19.62 -30.16
C SER A 31 27.51 -18.82 -29.13
N PHE A 32 26.19 -18.84 -29.25
CA PHE A 32 25.29 -18.32 -28.24
C PHE A 32 24.08 -19.21 -28.06
N ARG A 33 23.51 -19.17 -26.86
CA ARG A 33 22.15 -19.62 -26.57
C ARG A 33 21.43 -18.49 -25.85
N GLY A 34 20.26 -18.10 -26.34
CA GLY A 34 19.53 -16.98 -25.78
C GLY A 34 18.04 -17.21 -25.69
N THR A 35 17.41 -16.60 -24.69
CA THR A 35 15.97 -16.57 -24.52
C THR A 35 15.49 -15.13 -24.47
N GLU A 36 14.60 -14.78 -25.38
CA GLU A 36 13.89 -13.49 -25.42
C GLU A 36 12.40 -13.74 -25.22
N GLY A 37 11.69 -12.82 -24.54
CA GLY A 37 10.22 -12.92 -24.46
C GLY A 37 9.53 -11.63 -24.07
N LEU A 38 8.21 -11.56 -24.32
CA LEU A 38 7.35 -10.51 -23.80
C LEU A 38 7.31 -10.56 -22.28
N SER A 39 7.42 -9.39 -21.66
CA SER A 39 7.51 -9.22 -20.20
C SER A 39 8.61 -10.06 -19.54
N ARG A 40 9.69 -10.36 -20.29
CA ARG A 40 10.85 -11.09 -19.79
C ARG A 40 12.13 -10.35 -20.14
N ALA A 41 12.98 -10.12 -19.14
CA ALA A 41 14.34 -9.71 -19.38
C ALA A 41 15.09 -10.84 -20.09
N TYR A 42 15.55 -10.57 -21.32
CA TYR A 42 16.26 -11.58 -22.11
C TYR A 42 17.60 -11.94 -21.49
N GLN A 43 18.11 -13.12 -21.83
CA GLN A 43 19.44 -13.55 -21.44
C GLN A 43 20.08 -14.29 -22.60
N PHE A 44 21.34 -13.98 -22.91
CA PHE A 44 22.16 -14.72 -23.86
C PHE A 44 23.45 -15.19 -23.18
N ASP A 45 23.66 -16.50 -23.19
CA ASP A 45 24.92 -17.12 -22.79
C ASP A 45 25.81 -17.26 -24.03
N LEU A 46 27.00 -16.66 -23.95
CA LEU A 46 27.94 -16.51 -25.05
C LEU A 46 29.18 -17.34 -24.80
N LEU A 47 29.64 -18.02 -25.84
CA LEU A 47 30.98 -18.57 -25.93
C LEU A 47 31.80 -17.67 -26.85
N LEU A 48 32.85 -17.07 -26.28
CA LEU A 48 33.74 -16.15 -26.97
C LEU A 48 35.13 -16.77 -27.09
N VAL A 49 35.84 -16.45 -28.18
CA VAL A 49 37.23 -16.85 -28.41
C VAL A 49 38.08 -15.61 -28.70
N CYS A 50 39.29 -15.59 -28.16
CA CYS A 50 40.24 -14.47 -28.28
C CYS A 50 41.67 -15.00 -28.34
N GLN A 51 42.61 -14.31 -28.99
CA GLN A 51 44.04 -14.62 -28.89
C GLN A 51 44.63 -14.16 -27.55
N ASP A 52 44.13 -13.05 -27.03
CA ASP A 52 44.53 -12.54 -25.72
C ASP A 52 43.96 -13.45 -24.62
N SER A 53 44.85 -14.12 -23.89
CA SER A 53 44.52 -14.94 -22.72
C SER A 53 44.52 -14.14 -21.42
N GLY A 54 44.94 -12.87 -21.46
CA GLY A 54 45.10 -11.96 -20.33
C GLY A 54 43.90 -11.03 -20.11
N VAL A 55 42.76 -11.23 -20.78
CA VAL A 55 41.57 -10.37 -20.62
C VAL A 55 41.14 -10.33 -19.16
N GLU A 56 41.26 -9.16 -18.54
CA GLU A 56 40.93 -8.98 -17.14
C GLU A 56 39.42 -9.11 -16.91
N LEU A 57 38.98 -10.15 -16.20
CA LEU A 57 37.54 -10.44 -16.07
C LEU A 57 36.73 -9.26 -15.52
N LYS A 58 37.31 -8.49 -14.59
CA LYS A 58 36.64 -7.33 -13.98
C LYS A 58 36.41 -6.19 -14.97
N SER A 59 37.25 -6.05 -16.00
CA SER A 59 37.13 -4.97 -16.99
C SER A 59 35.90 -5.19 -17.88
N MET A 60 35.51 -6.46 -18.11
CA MET A 60 34.38 -6.86 -18.94
C MET A 60 33.03 -6.74 -18.25
N MET A 61 32.99 -6.71 -16.92
CA MET A 61 31.74 -6.64 -16.16
C MET A 61 31.03 -5.29 -16.39
N GLY A 62 29.73 -5.35 -16.71
CA GLY A 62 28.91 -4.17 -16.97
C GLY A 62 29.21 -3.47 -18.29
N GLN A 63 30.05 -4.04 -19.15
CA GLN A 63 30.29 -3.46 -20.48
C GLN A 63 29.08 -3.66 -21.39
N HIS A 64 28.80 -2.63 -22.19
CA HIS A 64 27.73 -2.63 -23.18
C HIS A 64 28.22 -3.27 -24.47
N VAL A 65 27.54 -4.33 -24.91
CA VAL A 65 27.96 -5.18 -26.03
C VAL A 65 26.77 -5.45 -26.96
N VAL A 66 27.08 -5.80 -28.21
CA VAL A 66 26.09 -6.09 -29.24
C VAL A 66 26.46 -7.37 -29.98
N ILE A 67 25.49 -8.27 -30.11
CA ILE A 67 25.54 -9.39 -31.04
C ILE A 67 24.88 -8.93 -32.34
N GLU A 68 25.57 -9.11 -33.45
CA GLU A 68 25.02 -8.89 -34.79
C GLU A 68 24.74 -10.25 -35.43
N ILE A 69 23.51 -10.46 -35.89
CA ILE A 69 23.05 -11.66 -36.58
C ILE A 69 22.75 -11.28 -38.02
N GLU A 70 23.51 -11.82 -38.98
CA GLU A 70 23.30 -11.56 -40.41
C GLU A 70 22.06 -12.32 -40.91
N LEU A 71 21.10 -11.60 -41.48
CA LEU A 71 19.86 -12.14 -42.03
C LEU A 71 20.06 -12.68 -43.46
N ALA A 72 19.03 -13.35 -44.01
CA ALA A 72 19.10 -13.94 -45.35
C ALA A 72 19.33 -12.91 -46.47
N ASP A 73 18.87 -11.67 -46.28
CA ASP A 73 19.06 -10.55 -47.21
C ASP A 73 20.38 -9.77 -46.99
N GLY A 74 21.21 -10.22 -46.04
CA GLY A 74 22.47 -9.58 -45.66
C GLY A 74 22.33 -8.41 -44.69
N SER A 75 21.11 -8.03 -44.31
CA SER A 75 20.90 -7.00 -43.28
C SER A 75 21.18 -7.55 -41.86
N PRO A 76 21.57 -6.71 -40.91
CA PRO A 76 21.86 -7.15 -39.54
C PRO A 76 20.62 -7.07 -38.63
N ARG A 77 20.38 -8.11 -37.84
CA ARG A 77 19.61 -8.04 -36.59
C ARG A 77 20.57 -7.85 -35.42
N TYR A 78 20.22 -6.98 -34.48
CA TYR A 78 21.03 -6.74 -33.29
C TYR A 78 20.40 -7.35 -32.04
N VAL A 79 21.26 -7.82 -31.12
CA VAL A 79 20.93 -8.12 -29.72
C VAL A 79 21.97 -7.43 -28.85
N ALA A 80 21.63 -6.22 -28.42
CA ALA A 80 22.45 -5.38 -27.55
C ALA A 80 22.12 -5.59 -26.08
N GLY A 81 23.12 -5.60 -25.19
CA GLY A 81 22.92 -5.73 -23.74
C GLY A 81 24.22 -5.51 -22.94
N TYR A 82 24.15 -5.77 -21.64
CA TYR A 82 25.27 -5.60 -20.71
C TYR A 82 25.78 -6.95 -20.24
N LEU A 83 27.10 -7.07 -20.11
CA LEU A 83 27.72 -8.28 -19.57
C LEU A 83 27.54 -8.33 -18.04
N THR A 84 26.75 -9.28 -17.56
CA THR A 84 26.51 -9.49 -16.11
C THR A 84 27.29 -10.65 -15.53
N ARG A 85 27.95 -11.43 -16.38
CA ARG A 85 28.88 -12.49 -16.01
C ARG A 85 29.95 -12.59 -17.08
N PHE A 86 31.20 -12.75 -16.69
CA PHE A 86 32.32 -13.03 -17.59
C PHE A 86 33.30 -13.97 -16.90
N ALA A 87 33.72 -15.04 -17.57
CA ALA A 87 34.58 -16.07 -16.98
C ALA A 87 35.54 -16.66 -18.02
N SER A 88 36.77 -16.94 -17.59
CA SER A 88 37.77 -17.67 -18.39
C SER A 88 37.42 -19.16 -18.49
N GLY A 89 37.49 -19.70 -19.71
CA GLY A 89 37.19 -21.09 -20.05
C GLY A 89 38.41 -21.94 -20.45
N GLY A 90 39.62 -21.46 -20.15
CA GLY A 90 40.89 -22.11 -20.51
C GLY A 90 41.48 -21.62 -21.85
N SER A 91 42.72 -22.02 -22.11
CA SER A 91 43.45 -21.70 -23.34
C SER A 91 44.25 -22.92 -23.82
N ASP A 92 44.37 -23.08 -25.14
CA ASP A 92 45.19 -24.13 -25.77
C ASP A 92 46.59 -23.64 -26.19
N GLY A 93 46.98 -22.44 -25.76
CA GLY A 93 48.27 -21.81 -26.08
C GLY A 93 48.26 -20.96 -27.36
N GLY A 94 47.19 -21.02 -28.16
CA GLY A 94 46.98 -20.13 -29.32
C GLY A 94 45.68 -19.32 -29.24
N MET A 95 44.64 -19.87 -28.62
CA MET A 95 43.36 -19.23 -28.38
C MET A 95 42.93 -19.41 -26.93
N ALA A 96 42.28 -18.39 -26.36
CA ALA A 96 41.60 -18.41 -25.08
C ALA A 96 40.10 -18.43 -25.29
N LYS A 97 39.40 -19.21 -24.45
CA LYS A 97 37.94 -19.28 -24.42
C LYS A 97 37.41 -18.46 -23.25
N TYR A 98 36.33 -17.74 -23.49
CA TYR A 98 35.59 -17.01 -22.45
C TYR A 98 34.11 -17.34 -22.52
N THR A 99 33.45 -17.40 -21.37
CA THR A 99 32.00 -17.48 -21.30
C THR A 99 31.46 -16.18 -20.72
N ALA A 100 30.42 -15.64 -21.35
CA ALA A 100 29.81 -14.39 -20.93
C ALA A 100 28.29 -14.52 -20.88
N THR A 101 27.63 -13.79 -19.98
CA THR A 101 26.17 -13.69 -19.96
C THR A 101 25.78 -12.25 -20.24
N LEU A 102 25.03 -12.05 -21.31
CA LEU A 102 24.49 -10.77 -21.77
C LEU A 102 23.02 -10.66 -21.31
N ASN A 103 22.69 -9.55 -20.67
CA ASN A 103 21.34 -9.22 -20.17
C ASN A 103 20.94 -7.77 -20.54
N PRO A 104 19.64 -7.42 -20.54
CA PRO A 104 19.24 -6.01 -20.63
C PRO A 104 19.68 -5.24 -19.40
N TRP A 105 19.72 -3.90 -19.53
CA TRP A 105 19.98 -3.03 -18.39
C TRP A 105 18.98 -3.26 -17.25
N PHE A 106 17.74 -3.62 -17.59
CA PHE A 106 16.68 -3.89 -16.62
C PHE A 106 17.06 -5.02 -15.65
N SER A 107 17.78 -6.05 -16.09
CA SER A 107 18.27 -7.14 -15.22
C SER A 107 19.24 -6.64 -14.13
N MET A 108 19.94 -5.53 -14.34
CA MET A 108 20.86 -4.97 -13.34
C MET A 108 20.13 -4.48 -12.10
N LEU A 109 18.84 -4.12 -12.22
CA LEU A 109 17.99 -3.70 -11.10
C LEU A 109 17.73 -4.81 -10.06
N LYS A 110 18.07 -6.07 -10.38
CA LYS A 110 18.07 -7.18 -9.42
C LYS A 110 19.08 -6.98 -8.28
N ASN A 111 20.12 -6.19 -8.51
CA ASN A 111 21.21 -5.96 -7.54
C ASN A 111 20.90 -4.84 -6.53
N ARG A 112 19.75 -4.17 -6.63
CA ARG A 112 19.34 -3.14 -5.69
C ARG A 112 18.02 -3.50 -5.03
N PHE A 113 18.04 -3.53 -3.70
CA PHE A 113 16.87 -3.69 -2.84
C PHE A 113 16.62 -2.40 -2.07
N ASP A 114 15.36 -2.06 -1.87
CA ASP A 114 15.00 -0.84 -1.12
C ASP A 114 13.66 -0.99 -0.42
N THR A 115 13.35 -0.02 0.44
CA THR A 115 12.03 0.15 1.03
C THR A 115 11.67 1.62 1.00
N ARG A 116 10.61 1.96 0.25
CA ARG A 116 10.23 3.36 -0.01
C ARG A 116 8.78 3.49 -0.44
N ILE A 117 8.25 4.70 -0.30
CA ILE A 117 6.87 5.04 -0.56
C ILE A 117 6.79 6.02 -1.74
N PHE A 118 5.80 5.83 -2.59
CA PHE A 118 5.39 6.74 -3.67
C PHE A 118 3.94 7.17 -3.43
N GLN A 119 3.66 8.46 -3.57
CA GLN A 119 2.36 9.02 -3.20
C GLN A 119 1.77 9.86 -4.30
N GLY A 120 0.50 9.62 -4.58
CA GLY A 120 -0.22 10.34 -5.62
C GLY A 120 0.44 10.17 -6.98
N ASN A 121 1.01 8.99 -7.31
CA ASN A 121 1.69 8.73 -8.57
C ASN A 121 0.93 7.73 -9.44
N THR A 122 1.10 7.82 -10.76
CA THR A 122 0.75 6.72 -11.67
C THR A 122 1.86 5.66 -11.66
N VAL A 123 1.57 4.44 -12.13
CA VAL A 123 2.61 3.39 -12.24
C VAL A 123 3.72 3.82 -13.20
N GLU A 124 3.40 4.47 -14.32
CA GLU A 124 4.40 5.06 -15.23
C GLU A 124 5.35 6.02 -14.51
N GLU A 125 4.82 6.95 -13.70
CA GLU A 125 5.64 7.89 -12.93
C GLU A 125 6.52 7.18 -11.90
N VAL A 126 6.00 6.15 -11.23
CA VAL A 126 6.77 5.34 -10.26
C VAL A 126 7.91 4.59 -10.97
N VAL A 127 7.60 3.89 -12.07
CA VAL A 127 8.60 3.15 -12.84
C VAL A 127 9.67 4.08 -13.40
N THR A 128 9.28 5.25 -13.91
CA THR A 128 10.21 6.29 -14.39
C THR A 128 11.14 6.78 -13.27
N GLN A 129 10.61 7.03 -12.06
CA GLN A 129 11.42 7.41 -10.91
C GLN A 129 12.40 6.31 -10.48
N VAL A 130 12.01 5.03 -10.58
CA VAL A 130 12.90 3.89 -10.30
C VAL A 130 14.01 3.83 -11.34
N PHE A 131 13.68 3.95 -12.63
CA PHE A 131 14.65 3.92 -13.72
C PHE A 131 15.63 5.09 -13.68
N ALA A 132 15.19 6.28 -13.27
CA ALA A 132 16.03 7.47 -13.13
C ALA A 132 17.24 7.27 -12.19
N LEU A 133 17.20 6.29 -11.29
CA LEU A 133 18.29 5.94 -10.39
C LEU A 133 19.47 5.26 -11.12
N CYS A 134 19.26 4.87 -12.38
CA CYS A 134 20.24 4.25 -13.26
C CYS A 134 20.26 4.94 -14.64
N SER A 135 20.08 6.27 -14.66
CA SER A 135 19.91 7.10 -15.86
C SER A 135 21.04 6.99 -16.89
N ALA A 136 22.24 6.57 -16.47
CA ALA A 136 23.37 6.35 -17.36
C ALA A 136 23.10 5.30 -18.46
N PHE A 137 22.18 4.36 -18.24
CA PHE A 137 21.92 3.25 -19.16
C PHE A 137 20.44 2.85 -19.29
N SER A 138 19.53 3.44 -18.51
CA SER A 138 18.11 3.08 -18.49
C SER A 138 17.29 3.71 -19.62
N ARG A 139 17.51 3.26 -20.86
CA ARG A 139 16.70 3.69 -22.02
C ARG A 139 15.36 2.95 -22.05
N HIS A 140 14.27 3.71 -22.02
CA HIS A 140 12.91 3.18 -22.01
C HIS A 140 11.93 4.13 -22.70
N GLU A 141 10.80 3.60 -23.15
CA GLU A 141 9.71 4.33 -23.78
C GLU A 141 8.36 3.72 -23.38
N PHE A 142 7.39 4.55 -23.04
CA PHE A 142 6.01 4.14 -22.80
C PHE A 142 5.17 4.42 -24.06
N ARG A 143 4.56 3.36 -24.62
CA ARG A 143 3.64 3.41 -25.76
C ARG A 143 2.27 2.94 -25.29
N LEU A 144 1.59 3.80 -24.54
CA LEU A 144 0.31 3.50 -23.88
C LEU A 144 -0.87 4.01 -24.72
N SER A 145 -1.91 3.19 -24.82
CA SER A 145 -3.17 3.51 -25.51
C SER A 145 -4.18 4.21 -24.58
N LYS A 146 -4.02 4.05 -23.26
CA LYS A 146 -4.94 4.59 -22.24
C LYS A 146 -4.18 5.32 -21.12
N PRO A 147 -4.81 6.33 -20.48
CA PRO A 147 -4.23 6.96 -19.30
C PRO A 147 -4.27 6.01 -18.10
N LEU A 148 -3.21 6.03 -17.28
CA LEU A 148 -3.11 5.19 -16.08
C LEU A 148 -3.79 5.82 -14.86
N LYS A 149 -4.26 4.97 -13.96
CA LYS A 149 -4.80 5.37 -12.65
C LYS A 149 -3.70 6.01 -11.80
N ARG A 150 -4.06 7.10 -11.10
CA ARG A 150 -3.20 7.70 -10.07
C ARG A 150 -3.50 7.05 -8.73
N TYR A 151 -2.49 6.44 -8.13
CA TYR A 151 -2.60 5.77 -6.83
C TYR A 151 -2.28 6.73 -5.70
N THR A 152 -3.06 6.66 -4.62
CA THR A 152 -2.78 7.43 -3.40
C THR A 152 -1.46 6.99 -2.76
N TYR A 153 -1.16 5.69 -2.80
CA TYR A 153 -0.07 5.09 -2.04
C TYR A 153 0.43 3.83 -2.74
N ILE A 154 1.73 3.78 -3.09
CA ILE A 154 2.42 2.61 -3.63
C ILE A 154 3.72 2.44 -2.84
N THR A 155 3.96 1.24 -2.32
CA THR A 155 5.11 0.92 -1.48
C THR A 155 5.95 -0.15 -2.14
N GLN A 156 7.24 0.15 -2.33
CA GLN A 156 8.26 -0.88 -2.55
C GLN A 156 8.69 -1.35 -1.17
N TYR A 157 8.49 -2.62 -0.83
CA TYR A 157 8.84 -3.15 0.49
C TYR A 157 9.75 -4.36 0.38
N ARG A 158 11.00 -4.22 0.86
CA ARG A 158 12.02 -5.30 0.94
C ARG A 158 12.16 -6.16 -0.33
N GLU A 159 12.01 -5.53 -1.49
CA GLU A 159 12.11 -6.19 -2.79
C GLU A 159 13.09 -5.44 -3.70
N SER A 160 13.59 -6.13 -4.73
CA SER A 160 14.50 -5.51 -5.69
C SER A 160 13.76 -4.49 -6.56
N ASP A 161 14.48 -3.50 -7.08
CA ASP A 161 13.93 -2.54 -8.05
C ASP A 161 13.37 -3.27 -9.29
N PHE A 162 13.99 -4.40 -9.68
CA PHE A 162 13.50 -5.27 -10.75
C PHE A 162 12.14 -5.90 -10.42
N ASN A 163 12.01 -6.57 -9.26
CA ASN A 163 10.76 -7.23 -8.87
C ASN A 163 9.63 -6.20 -8.70
N PHE A 164 9.95 -5.06 -8.09
CA PHE A 164 8.97 -4.00 -7.88
C PHE A 164 8.38 -3.49 -9.20
N VAL A 165 9.25 -3.15 -10.17
CA VAL A 165 8.79 -2.71 -11.50
C VAL A 165 8.03 -3.83 -12.21
N GLN A 166 8.55 -5.06 -12.19
CA GLN A 166 7.91 -6.18 -12.88
C GLN A 166 6.49 -6.41 -12.35
N ARG A 167 6.29 -6.46 -11.02
CA ARG A 167 4.96 -6.68 -10.46
C ARG A 167 4.00 -5.52 -10.75
N LEU A 168 4.48 -4.27 -10.78
CA LEU A 168 3.64 -3.12 -11.09
C LEU A 168 3.17 -3.15 -12.55
N LEU A 169 4.05 -3.51 -13.49
CA LEU A 169 3.67 -3.71 -14.89
C LEU A 169 2.66 -4.86 -15.03
N GLU A 170 2.87 -5.97 -14.30
CA GLU A 170 1.94 -7.08 -14.27
C GLU A 170 0.55 -6.68 -13.71
N GLU A 171 0.49 -5.90 -12.63
CA GLU A 171 -0.75 -5.40 -12.02
C GLU A 171 -1.55 -4.47 -12.95
N GLU A 172 -0.87 -3.62 -13.71
CA GLU A 172 -1.49 -2.74 -14.71
C GLU A 172 -1.75 -3.44 -16.06
N GLY A 173 -1.40 -4.72 -16.18
CA GLY A 173 -1.50 -5.48 -17.43
C GLY A 173 -0.65 -4.91 -18.56
N MET A 174 0.38 -4.14 -18.22
CA MET A 174 1.38 -3.62 -19.14
C MET A 174 2.44 -4.70 -19.39
N PHE A 175 2.88 -4.82 -20.64
CA PHE A 175 3.96 -5.72 -21.02
C PHE A 175 5.12 -4.93 -21.60
N TYR A 176 6.29 -5.57 -21.68
CA TYR A 176 7.46 -4.94 -22.28
C TYR A 176 8.20 -5.88 -23.21
N TYR A 177 8.94 -5.28 -24.13
CA TYR A 177 9.93 -5.94 -24.99
C TYR A 177 11.10 -4.99 -25.23
N PHE A 178 12.09 -5.42 -26.03
CA PHE A 178 13.29 -4.63 -26.27
C PHE A 178 13.48 -4.39 -27.76
N GLU A 179 13.66 -3.13 -28.14
CA GLU A 179 14.12 -2.74 -29.46
C GLU A 179 15.64 -2.62 -29.43
N HIS A 180 16.32 -3.27 -30.36
CA HIS A 180 17.78 -3.33 -30.43
C HIS A 180 18.28 -2.61 -31.68
N THR A 181 19.35 -1.84 -31.51
CA THR A 181 20.10 -1.16 -32.57
C THR A 181 21.59 -1.49 -32.45
N ALA A 182 22.40 -0.99 -33.39
CA ALA A 182 23.85 -1.13 -33.32
C ALA A 182 24.46 -0.41 -32.11
N GLU A 183 23.75 0.58 -31.55
CA GLU A 183 24.20 1.45 -30.45
C GLU A 183 23.65 1.02 -29.08
N GLY A 184 22.73 0.05 -29.02
CA GLY A 184 22.15 -0.39 -27.76
C GLY A 184 20.75 -0.98 -27.84
N HIS A 185 20.04 -0.97 -26.72
CA HIS A 185 18.65 -1.37 -26.64
C HIS A 185 17.80 -0.37 -25.85
N THR A 186 16.51 -0.33 -26.19
CA THR A 186 15.49 0.45 -25.48
C THR A 186 14.40 -0.50 -25.01
N MET A 187 14.00 -0.40 -23.74
CA MET A 187 12.86 -1.14 -23.21
C MET A 187 11.56 -0.43 -23.60
N ILE A 188 10.71 -1.09 -24.38
CA ILE A 188 9.42 -0.55 -24.80
C ILE A 188 8.33 -1.14 -23.91
N ILE A 189 7.54 -0.29 -23.27
CA ILE A 189 6.44 -0.68 -22.38
C ILE A 189 5.11 -0.31 -23.03
N CYS A 190 4.21 -1.28 -23.19
CA CYS A 190 2.95 -1.14 -23.89
C CYS A 190 1.77 -1.69 -23.07
N ASP A 191 0.56 -1.25 -23.40
CA ASP A 191 -0.70 -1.73 -22.82
C ASP A 191 -1.68 -2.31 -23.87
N ASP A 192 -1.27 -2.45 -25.13
CA ASP A 192 -2.07 -3.08 -26.18
C ASP A 192 -1.20 -3.78 -27.20
N SER A 193 -1.21 -5.12 -27.17
CA SER A 193 -0.40 -5.95 -28.07
C SER A 193 -0.95 -6.01 -29.50
N THR A 194 -2.20 -5.60 -29.73
CA THR A 194 -2.80 -5.64 -31.07
C THR A 194 -2.21 -4.58 -32.00
N THR A 195 -1.61 -3.54 -31.41
CA THR A 195 -0.90 -2.46 -32.10
C THR A 195 0.50 -2.83 -32.56
N LEU A 196 1.04 -3.98 -32.10
CA LEU A 196 2.38 -4.43 -32.47
C LEU A 196 2.47 -4.74 -33.96
N VAL A 197 3.59 -4.33 -34.55
CA VAL A 197 3.81 -4.37 -36.01
C VAL A 197 4.40 -5.71 -36.45
N PRO A 198 4.28 -6.06 -37.75
CA PRO A 198 4.98 -7.21 -38.30
C PRO A 198 6.50 -7.08 -38.18
N LEU A 199 7.21 -8.20 -38.18
CA LEU A 199 8.67 -8.25 -38.32
C LEU A 199 9.10 -7.42 -39.54
N PRO A 200 9.91 -6.36 -39.36
CA PRO A 200 10.30 -5.50 -40.48
C PRO A 200 11.07 -6.26 -41.56
N GLU A 201 11.93 -7.20 -41.15
CA GLU A 201 12.85 -7.90 -42.03
C GLU A 201 12.23 -9.13 -42.70
N GLN A 202 11.24 -9.76 -42.04
CA GLN A 202 10.54 -10.92 -42.58
C GLN A 202 9.10 -11.02 -42.04
N PRO A 203 8.16 -10.18 -42.56
CA PRO A 203 6.79 -10.09 -42.04
C PRO A 203 5.94 -11.33 -42.35
N GLN A 204 6.33 -12.11 -43.36
CA GLN A 204 5.66 -13.35 -43.76
C GLN A 204 6.68 -14.50 -43.72
N ILE A 205 6.32 -15.60 -43.06
CA ILE A 205 7.22 -16.75 -42.87
C ILE A 205 6.51 -18.02 -43.33
N ARG A 206 7.15 -18.74 -44.26
CA ARG A 206 6.62 -19.98 -44.84
C ARG A 206 6.86 -21.15 -43.90
N PHE A 207 5.89 -22.06 -43.82
CA PHE A 207 6.07 -23.38 -43.25
C PHE A 207 6.70 -24.31 -44.29
N HIS A 208 7.99 -24.63 -44.13
CA HIS A 208 8.75 -25.37 -45.13
C HIS A 208 10.00 -26.02 -44.52
N SER A 209 10.61 -26.99 -45.21
CA SER A 209 11.92 -27.53 -44.81
C SER A 209 13.01 -26.46 -44.79
N ALA A 210 13.97 -26.60 -43.88
CA ALA A 210 15.22 -25.82 -43.89
C ALA A 210 16.23 -26.51 -44.82
N SER A 211 16.51 -25.92 -45.98
CA SER A 211 17.50 -26.41 -46.94
C SER A 211 18.43 -25.27 -47.37
N VAL A 212 19.68 -25.60 -47.72
CA VAL A 212 20.69 -24.66 -48.24
C VAL A 212 20.26 -24.05 -49.59
N THR A 213 19.31 -24.69 -50.28
CA THR A 213 18.73 -24.20 -51.54
C THR A 213 17.61 -23.17 -51.34
N GLU A 214 17.12 -22.98 -50.11
CA GLU A 214 16.07 -22.00 -49.83
C GLU A 214 16.64 -20.59 -49.80
N THR A 215 15.90 -19.65 -50.38
CA THR A 215 16.30 -18.22 -50.47
C THR A 215 15.85 -17.39 -49.27
N ALA A 216 15.03 -17.96 -48.38
CA ALA A 216 14.50 -17.31 -47.20
C ALA A 216 14.38 -18.31 -46.05
N ASP A 217 14.54 -17.82 -44.83
CA ASP A 217 14.36 -18.65 -43.64
C ASP A 217 12.88 -19.07 -43.47
N SER A 218 12.63 -20.22 -42.86
CA SER A 218 11.31 -20.86 -42.76
C SER A 218 11.01 -21.37 -41.36
N ILE A 219 9.73 -21.62 -41.09
CA ILE A 219 9.27 -22.40 -39.94
C ILE A 219 9.27 -23.87 -40.36
N THR A 220 9.96 -24.71 -39.58
CA THR A 220 10.14 -26.13 -39.88
C THR A 220 9.23 -27.03 -39.06
N ASP A 221 8.74 -26.54 -37.91
CA ASP A 221 7.80 -27.24 -37.04
C ASP A 221 6.75 -26.28 -36.50
N TRP A 222 5.51 -26.74 -36.39
CA TRP A 222 4.37 -25.95 -35.95
C TRP A 222 3.33 -26.81 -35.24
N ASN A 223 2.99 -26.44 -34.01
CA ASN A 223 2.09 -27.20 -33.16
C ASN A 223 1.15 -26.24 -32.39
N GLY A 224 -0.15 -26.55 -32.40
CA GLY A 224 -1.13 -25.87 -31.55
C GLY A 224 -1.27 -26.59 -30.21
N ASP A 225 -1.22 -25.84 -29.11
CA ASP A 225 -1.39 -26.34 -27.75
C ASP A 225 -2.65 -25.73 -27.11
N ARG A 226 -3.47 -26.57 -26.48
CA ARG A 226 -4.64 -26.15 -25.71
C ARG A 226 -4.59 -26.74 -24.32
N LYS A 227 -4.92 -25.92 -23.33
CA LYS A 227 -4.97 -26.31 -21.93
C LYS A 227 -6.26 -25.82 -21.31
N LEU A 228 -6.93 -26.68 -20.55
CA LEU A 228 -8.15 -26.32 -19.82
C LEU A 228 -7.83 -25.17 -18.85
N GLN A 229 -8.59 -24.08 -18.92
CA GLN A 229 -8.55 -22.93 -18.00
C GLN A 229 -9.97 -22.61 -17.51
N SER A 230 -10.06 -21.82 -16.43
CA SER A 230 -11.34 -21.29 -15.96
C SER A 230 -11.97 -20.36 -17.01
N GLY A 231 -13.29 -20.43 -17.16
CA GLY A 231 -14.02 -19.62 -18.14
C GLY A 231 -14.64 -18.36 -17.55
N LYS A 232 -14.50 -18.13 -16.23
CA LYS A 232 -15.03 -16.96 -15.54
C LYS A 232 -14.10 -16.50 -14.41
N ILE A 233 -13.94 -15.19 -14.27
CA ILE A 233 -13.30 -14.56 -13.10
C ILE A 233 -14.29 -13.61 -12.45
N ALA A 234 -14.40 -13.66 -11.13
CA ALA A 234 -15.16 -12.71 -10.32
C ALA A 234 -14.33 -12.16 -9.18
N VAL A 235 -14.50 -10.87 -8.89
CA VAL A 235 -13.83 -10.17 -7.79
C VAL A 235 -14.81 -9.32 -6.98
N GLN A 236 -14.46 -9.07 -5.73
CA GLN A 236 -15.15 -8.13 -4.86
C GLN A 236 -14.14 -7.35 -4.01
N THR A 237 -14.54 -6.14 -3.61
CA THR A 237 -13.76 -5.25 -2.73
C THR A 237 -14.65 -4.68 -1.61
N PHE A 238 -14.00 -4.05 -0.64
CA PHE A 238 -14.64 -3.24 0.40
C PHE A 238 -13.96 -1.87 0.47
N ASP A 239 -14.76 -0.81 0.60
CA ASP A 239 -14.30 0.55 0.88
C ASP A 239 -15.09 1.15 2.06
N TYR A 240 -14.40 1.51 3.15
CA TYR A 240 -15.03 2.17 4.31
C TYR A 240 -15.64 3.54 4.01
N ARG A 241 -15.26 4.19 2.91
CA ARG A 241 -15.91 5.44 2.46
C ARG A 241 -17.28 5.17 1.86
N GLN A 242 -17.55 3.94 1.43
CA GLN A 242 -18.80 3.51 0.82
C GLN A 242 -19.19 2.10 1.34
N PRO A 243 -19.39 1.91 2.65
CA PRO A 243 -19.45 0.59 3.27
C PRO A 243 -20.63 -0.27 2.80
N ASN A 244 -21.70 0.36 2.31
CA ASN A 244 -22.88 -0.31 1.76
C ASN A 244 -22.81 -0.53 0.25
N ASN A 245 -21.82 0.05 -0.43
CA ASN A 245 -21.65 -0.10 -1.87
C ASN A 245 -20.79 -1.34 -2.16
N ARG A 246 -21.45 -2.49 -2.29
CA ARG A 246 -20.78 -3.70 -2.77
C ARG A 246 -20.47 -3.53 -4.25
N LEU A 247 -19.21 -3.68 -4.62
CA LEU A 247 -18.74 -3.60 -6.02
C LEU A 247 -18.27 -4.97 -6.52
N PRO A 248 -19.16 -5.99 -6.64
CA PRO A 248 -18.82 -7.24 -7.28
C PRO A 248 -18.71 -7.03 -8.79
N VAL A 249 -17.68 -7.59 -9.39
CA VAL A 249 -17.46 -7.57 -10.83
C VAL A 249 -17.12 -8.98 -11.29
N ALA A 250 -17.74 -9.43 -12.37
CA ALA A 250 -17.44 -10.71 -12.97
C ALA A 250 -17.36 -10.59 -14.50
N MET A 251 -16.49 -11.38 -15.11
CA MET A 251 -16.31 -11.42 -16.56
C MET A 251 -16.08 -12.85 -17.02
N ASN A 252 -16.76 -13.21 -18.11
CA ASN A 252 -16.52 -14.48 -18.80
C ASN A 252 -15.35 -14.34 -19.77
N SER A 253 -14.55 -15.39 -19.89
CA SER A 253 -13.55 -15.50 -20.93
C SER A 253 -14.18 -15.67 -22.31
N LEU A 254 -13.58 -15.05 -23.31
CA LEU A 254 -13.87 -15.24 -24.73
C LEU A 254 -13.39 -16.61 -25.25
N ASN A 255 -12.47 -17.27 -24.55
CA ASN A 255 -11.92 -18.56 -24.97
C ASN A 255 -12.83 -19.72 -24.57
N GLN A 256 -13.58 -20.26 -25.54
CA GLN A 256 -14.39 -21.47 -25.36
C GLN A 256 -13.49 -22.72 -25.17
N GLN A 257 -13.68 -23.41 -24.05
CA GLN A 257 -12.85 -24.55 -23.61
C GLN A 257 -13.33 -25.92 -24.17
N GLY A 258 -14.34 -25.93 -25.05
CA GLY A 258 -14.97 -27.15 -25.57
C GLY A 258 -16.14 -27.62 -24.70
N ASP A 259 -16.50 -28.89 -24.80
CA ASP A 259 -17.58 -29.52 -24.03
C ASP A 259 -17.09 -29.89 -22.62
N VAL A 260 -16.92 -28.87 -21.78
CA VAL A 260 -16.45 -28.97 -20.40
C VAL A 260 -17.25 -28.05 -19.50
N GLU A 261 -17.27 -28.35 -18.21
CA GLU A 261 -17.90 -27.48 -17.21
C GLU A 261 -17.20 -26.12 -17.13
N ASN A 262 -17.98 -25.06 -16.93
CA ASN A 262 -17.45 -23.71 -16.83
C ASN A 262 -16.97 -23.41 -15.40
N PHE A 263 -15.67 -23.57 -15.17
CA PHE A 263 -15.05 -23.27 -13.87
C PHE A 263 -14.88 -21.76 -13.63
N GLU A 264 -15.20 -21.31 -12.42
CA GLU A 264 -15.04 -19.94 -11.95
C GLU A 264 -13.84 -19.78 -11.02
N VAL A 265 -13.09 -18.69 -11.19
CA VAL A 265 -12.16 -18.18 -10.17
C VAL A 265 -12.81 -16.99 -9.48
N TYR A 266 -13.12 -17.14 -8.20
CA TYR A 266 -13.49 -16.02 -7.34
C TYR A 266 -12.29 -15.58 -6.52
N ASP A 267 -12.01 -14.28 -6.49
CA ASP A 267 -10.94 -13.68 -5.69
C ASP A 267 -11.45 -12.47 -4.89
N PHE A 268 -10.89 -12.27 -3.70
CA PHE A 268 -11.07 -11.06 -2.91
C PHE A 268 -9.70 -10.39 -2.80
N PRO A 269 -9.33 -9.46 -3.69
CA PRO A 269 -8.00 -8.82 -3.69
C PRO A 269 -7.73 -7.94 -2.46
N GLY A 270 -8.68 -7.87 -1.54
CA GLY A 270 -8.67 -7.07 -0.33
C GLY A 270 -9.26 -5.67 -0.52
N GLN A 271 -9.17 -4.86 0.53
CA GLN A 271 -9.87 -3.58 0.59
C GLN A 271 -9.33 -2.54 -0.43
N TYR A 272 -10.21 -1.69 -0.95
CA TYR A 272 -9.89 -0.61 -1.92
C TYR A 272 -9.20 -1.07 -3.22
N SER A 273 -9.37 -2.32 -3.67
CA SER A 273 -8.80 -2.75 -4.96
C SER A 273 -9.34 -1.93 -6.15
N HIS A 274 -10.61 -1.54 -6.09
CA HIS A 274 -11.29 -0.66 -7.04
C HIS A 274 -12.32 0.21 -6.30
N GLY A 275 -12.49 1.46 -6.74
CA GLY A 275 -13.45 2.41 -6.14
C GLY A 275 -14.77 2.52 -6.90
N THR A 276 -14.83 2.05 -8.14
CA THR A 276 -16.01 2.08 -9.01
C THR A 276 -16.18 0.74 -9.73
N TYR A 277 -17.37 0.50 -10.29
CA TYR A 277 -17.61 -0.69 -11.11
C TYR A 277 -16.67 -0.74 -12.32
N ASP A 278 -16.50 0.38 -13.04
CA ASP A 278 -15.64 0.45 -14.23
C ASP A 278 -14.16 0.16 -13.92
N GLU A 279 -13.65 0.64 -12.77
CA GLU A 279 -12.31 0.27 -12.31
C GLU A 279 -12.20 -1.23 -12.03
N GLY A 280 -13.23 -1.83 -11.42
CA GLY A 280 -13.30 -3.27 -11.18
C GLY A 280 -13.39 -4.06 -12.48
N GLU A 281 -14.16 -3.58 -13.47
CA GLU A 281 -14.29 -4.21 -14.78
C GLU A 281 -12.95 -4.20 -15.53
N ALA A 282 -12.24 -3.08 -15.51
CA ALA A 282 -10.90 -2.97 -16.08
C ALA A 282 -9.95 -3.98 -15.41
N LEU A 283 -9.92 -4.05 -14.07
CA LEU A 283 -9.08 -4.99 -13.33
C LEU A 283 -9.38 -6.45 -13.69
N VAL A 284 -10.66 -6.84 -13.74
CA VAL A 284 -11.06 -8.22 -14.10
C VAL A 284 -10.71 -8.52 -15.55
N ARG A 285 -10.90 -7.56 -16.46
CA ARG A 285 -10.55 -7.70 -17.88
C ARG A 285 -9.08 -8.06 -18.06
N LEU A 286 -8.17 -7.34 -17.39
CA LEU A 286 -6.74 -7.64 -17.44
C LEU A 286 -6.44 -9.08 -17.00
N ARG A 287 -7.12 -9.55 -15.95
CA ARG A 287 -6.95 -10.92 -15.41
C ARG A 287 -7.51 -11.99 -16.35
N VAL A 288 -8.67 -11.74 -16.98
CA VAL A 288 -9.29 -12.66 -17.94
C VAL A 288 -8.44 -12.77 -19.21
N GLU A 289 -8.01 -11.64 -19.77
CA GLU A 289 -7.13 -11.60 -20.93
C GLU A 289 -5.79 -12.31 -20.65
N ALA A 290 -5.23 -12.16 -19.45
CA ALA A 290 -4.05 -12.95 -19.04
C ALA A 290 -4.38 -14.45 -19.00
N LEU A 291 -5.49 -14.85 -18.39
CA LEU A 291 -5.90 -16.25 -18.29
C LEU A 291 -6.09 -16.90 -19.67
N GLU A 292 -6.63 -16.15 -20.64
CA GLU A 292 -6.89 -16.62 -22.00
C GLU A 292 -5.64 -17.10 -22.73
N LEU A 293 -4.51 -16.42 -22.52
CA LEU A 293 -3.22 -16.80 -23.11
C LEU A 293 -2.74 -18.18 -22.67
N ARG A 294 -3.17 -18.65 -21.48
CA ARG A 294 -2.83 -20.00 -21.00
C ARG A 294 -3.68 -21.08 -21.66
N GLY A 295 -4.83 -20.71 -22.23
CA GLY A 295 -5.79 -21.67 -22.76
C GLY A 295 -5.49 -22.14 -24.18
N LYS A 296 -4.91 -21.28 -25.03
CA LYS A 296 -4.51 -21.63 -26.40
C LYS A 296 -3.24 -20.90 -26.80
N SER A 297 -2.20 -21.65 -27.18
CA SER A 297 -0.94 -21.11 -27.68
C SER A 297 -0.45 -21.93 -28.88
N PHE A 298 0.55 -21.41 -29.58
CA PHE A 298 1.23 -22.12 -30.66
C PHE A 298 2.72 -22.18 -30.35
N ARG A 299 3.35 -23.30 -30.70
CA ARG A 299 4.80 -23.51 -30.56
C ARG A 299 5.36 -24.01 -31.87
N GLY A 300 6.60 -23.65 -32.17
CA GLY A 300 7.25 -24.11 -33.38
C GLY A 300 8.76 -24.06 -33.29
N ALA A 301 9.40 -24.58 -34.34
CA ALA A 301 10.82 -24.50 -34.56
C ALA A 301 11.09 -23.83 -35.92
N SER A 302 12.17 -23.06 -36.02
CA SER A 302 12.52 -22.35 -37.25
C SER A 302 14.02 -22.14 -37.38
N ASN A 303 14.46 -21.85 -38.60
CA ASN A 303 15.77 -21.25 -38.86
C ASN A 303 15.67 -19.73 -39.10
N CYS A 304 14.50 -19.10 -38.81
CA CYS A 304 14.25 -17.69 -39.06
C CYS A 304 14.98 -16.78 -38.09
N ARG A 305 16.06 -16.15 -38.57
CA ARG A 305 16.91 -15.25 -37.79
C ARG A 305 16.23 -13.94 -37.41
N ALA A 306 15.22 -13.52 -38.16
CA ALA A 306 14.47 -12.29 -37.90
C ALA A 306 13.55 -12.38 -36.66
N MET A 307 13.15 -13.59 -36.24
CA MET A 307 12.17 -13.78 -35.15
C MET A 307 12.63 -13.18 -33.82
N LYS A 308 11.89 -12.18 -33.34
CA LYS A 308 12.11 -11.49 -32.06
C LYS A 308 10.76 -11.16 -31.40
N PRO A 309 10.63 -11.27 -30.07
CA PRO A 309 9.40 -10.92 -29.36
C PRO A 309 9.02 -9.45 -29.53
N GLY A 310 7.74 -9.13 -29.36
CA GLY A 310 7.23 -7.76 -29.59
C GLY A 310 6.84 -7.47 -31.03
N TYR A 311 6.97 -8.46 -31.92
CA TYR A 311 6.58 -8.36 -33.32
C TYR A 311 5.65 -9.49 -33.72
N THR A 312 4.94 -9.25 -34.83
CA THR A 312 4.03 -10.22 -35.41
C THR A 312 4.59 -10.80 -36.71
N PHE A 313 4.05 -11.93 -37.17
CA PHE A 313 4.30 -12.46 -38.52
C PHE A 313 3.03 -13.11 -39.06
N GLU A 314 2.93 -13.19 -40.38
CA GLU A 314 1.94 -14.03 -41.07
C GLU A 314 2.56 -15.40 -41.39
N LEU A 315 1.91 -16.47 -40.94
CA LEU A 315 2.27 -17.84 -41.32
C LEU A 315 1.72 -18.16 -42.70
N LEU A 316 2.57 -18.61 -43.62
CA LEU A 316 2.18 -19.02 -44.97
C LEU A 316 2.47 -20.51 -45.20
N GLN A 317 1.76 -21.12 -46.16
CA GLN A 317 2.03 -22.49 -46.63
C GLN A 317 1.83 -23.56 -45.55
N HIS A 318 0.97 -23.30 -44.56
CA HIS A 318 0.65 -24.27 -43.52
C HIS A 318 -0.76 -24.84 -43.74
N TYR A 319 -0.83 -26.17 -43.90
CA TYR A 319 -2.05 -26.91 -44.25
C TYR A 319 -3.29 -26.55 -43.39
N ASP A 320 -3.12 -26.39 -42.07
CA ASP A 320 -4.23 -26.03 -41.17
C ASP A 320 -4.65 -24.55 -41.20
N HIS A 321 -3.78 -23.62 -41.58
CA HIS A 321 -4.07 -22.18 -41.48
C HIS A 321 -4.33 -21.51 -42.83
N ASP A 322 -3.85 -22.09 -43.93
CA ASP A 322 -4.04 -21.55 -45.28
C ASP A 322 -5.51 -21.51 -45.72
N GLN A 323 -6.36 -22.34 -45.12
CA GLN A 323 -7.81 -22.34 -45.36
C GLN A 323 -8.55 -21.19 -44.64
N GLY A 324 -7.89 -20.52 -43.68
CA GLY A 324 -8.46 -19.41 -42.91
C GLY A 324 -8.23 -18.03 -43.54
N SER A 325 -8.73 -16.98 -42.89
CA SER A 325 -8.46 -15.59 -43.28
C SER A 325 -7.00 -15.20 -42.99
N ALA A 326 -6.51 -14.15 -43.65
CA ALA A 326 -5.17 -13.61 -43.37
C ALA A 326 -5.00 -13.19 -41.90
N ASP A 327 -6.03 -12.60 -41.30
CA ASP A 327 -6.02 -12.21 -39.87
C ASP A 327 -5.83 -13.42 -38.95
N ASP A 328 -6.36 -14.58 -39.35
CA ASP A 328 -6.19 -15.84 -38.63
C ASP A 328 -4.83 -16.51 -38.84
N ARG A 329 -4.02 -15.99 -39.76
CA ARG A 329 -2.62 -16.41 -39.98
C ARG A 329 -1.62 -15.46 -39.33
N GLN A 330 -2.07 -14.40 -38.66
CA GLN A 330 -1.21 -13.45 -37.96
C GLN A 330 -0.97 -13.87 -36.51
N PHE A 331 0.30 -13.96 -36.13
CA PHE A 331 0.73 -14.39 -34.80
C PHE A 331 1.68 -13.38 -34.18
N LEU A 332 1.53 -13.14 -32.88
CA LEU A 332 2.43 -12.37 -32.04
C LEU A 332 3.47 -13.29 -31.41
N LEU A 333 4.75 -13.01 -31.63
CA LEU A 333 5.87 -13.72 -31.00
C LEU A 333 5.93 -13.36 -29.51
N VAL A 334 5.76 -14.37 -28.66
CA VAL A 334 5.75 -14.23 -27.18
C VAL A 334 7.09 -14.64 -26.59
N LEU A 335 7.69 -15.73 -27.06
CA LEU A 335 8.98 -16.25 -26.60
C LEU A 335 9.77 -16.76 -27.79
N VAL A 336 11.07 -16.50 -27.81
CA VAL A 336 12.02 -17.05 -28.79
C VAL A 336 13.25 -17.55 -28.02
N ASP A 337 13.52 -18.85 -28.11
CA ASP A 337 14.74 -19.49 -27.64
C ASP A 337 15.63 -19.75 -28.86
N SER A 338 16.76 -19.06 -28.94
CA SER A 338 17.67 -19.08 -30.09
C SER A 338 19.01 -19.71 -29.76
N GLU A 339 19.60 -20.39 -30.74
CA GLU A 339 20.92 -20.98 -30.67
C GLU A 339 21.65 -20.72 -31.99
N GLY A 340 22.89 -20.26 -31.89
CA GLY A 340 23.73 -19.92 -33.04
C GLY A 340 25.15 -20.42 -32.86
N HIS A 341 25.72 -20.99 -33.91
CA HIS A 341 27.11 -21.44 -33.98
C HIS A 341 27.82 -20.87 -35.20
N ASN A 342 28.96 -20.23 -34.98
CA ASN A 342 29.91 -19.92 -36.04
C ASN A 342 30.84 -21.11 -36.30
N ASN A 343 31.70 -20.97 -37.31
CA ASN A 343 32.59 -22.02 -37.79
C ASN A 343 34.07 -21.80 -37.43
N TYR A 344 34.42 -21.27 -36.24
CA TYR A 344 35.81 -20.94 -35.93
C TYR A 344 36.68 -22.16 -35.60
N LEU A 345 36.17 -23.20 -34.96
CA LEU A 345 37.03 -24.26 -34.41
C LEU A 345 36.85 -25.64 -35.07
N ASN A 346 35.68 -25.93 -35.63
CA ASN A 346 35.26 -27.33 -35.85
C ASN A 346 35.02 -27.71 -37.33
N GLY A 347 35.24 -26.80 -38.29
CA GLY A 347 35.00 -27.06 -39.72
C GLY A 347 33.53 -27.31 -40.11
N GLN A 348 32.59 -27.22 -39.16
CA GLN A 348 31.15 -27.27 -39.40
C GLN A 348 30.66 -25.97 -40.06
N GLN A 349 29.54 -26.02 -40.78
CA GLN A 349 28.92 -24.81 -41.32
C GLN A 349 28.31 -23.98 -40.18
N ALA A 350 28.32 -22.65 -40.34
CA ALA A 350 27.62 -21.78 -39.41
C ALA A 350 26.11 -22.09 -39.45
N SER A 351 25.48 -22.15 -38.29
CA SER A 351 24.08 -22.58 -38.16
C SER A 351 23.32 -21.70 -37.18
N TYR A 352 22.05 -21.46 -37.46
CA TYR A 352 21.10 -20.81 -36.57
C TYR A 352 19.84 -21.67 -36.45
N PHE A 353 19.31 -21.76 -35.24
CA PHE A 353 18.06 -22.43 -34.95
C PHE A 353 17.34 -21.68 -33.82
N ASN A 354 16.01 -21.68 -33.87
CA ASN A 354 15.21 -21.28 -32.72
C ASN A 354 13.98 -22.16 -32.53
N THR A 355 13.50 -22.17 -31.29
CA THR A 355 12.12 -22.53 -30.98
C THR A 355 11.39 -21.30 -30.50
N PHE A 356 10.10 -21.19 -30.82
CA PHE A 356 9.30 -20.03 -30.44
C PHE A 356 7.94 -20.44 -29.92
N SER A 357 7.32 -19.53 -29.17
CA SER A 357 5.90 -19.58 -28.86
C SER A 357 5.21 -18.30 -29.29
N CYS A 358 3.98 -18.43 -29.75
CA CYS A 358 3.18 -17.31 -30.21
C CYS A 358 1.69 -17.50 -29.89
N VAL A 359 0.98 -16.39 -29.96
CA VAL A 359 -0.49 -16.34 -29.88
C VAL A 359 -1.02 -15.62 -31.11
N ARG A 360 -2.30 -15.77 -31.44
CA ARG A 360 -2.88 -15.03 -32.57
C ARG A 360 -2.84 -13.53 -32.26
N LYS A 361 -2.49 -12.70 -33.25
CA LYS A 361 -2.36 -11.24 -33.09
C LYS A 361 -3.61 -10.59 -32.48
N LYS A 362 -4.80 -11.09 -32.85
CA LYS A 362 -6.09 -10.60 -32.36
C LYS A 362 -6.37 -10.89 -30.88
N ILE A 363 -5.60 -11.77 -30.24
CA ILE A 363 -5.72 -12.06 -28.81
C ILE A 363 -4.79 -11.10 -28.07
N VAL A 364 -5.36 -10.29 -27.19
CA VAL A 364 -4.62 -9.30 -26.40
C VAL A 364 -3.67 -10.04 -25.45
N PHE A 365 -2.40 -9.66 -25.48
CA PHE A 365 -1.40 -10.16 -24.54
C PHE A 365 -1.45 -9.35 -23.25
N ARG A 366 -1.72 -10.04 -22.13
CA ARG A 366 -1.49 -9.55 -20.77
C ARG A 366 -0.48 -10.42 -20.05
N PRO A 367 0.48 -9.84 -19.32
CA PRO A 367 1.37 -10.63 -18.50
C PRO A 367 0.59 -11.34 -17.39
N GLN A 368 1.13 -12.45 -16.91
CA GLN A 368 0.61 -13.14 -15.74
C GLN A 368 1.07 -12.44 -14.47
N LEU A 369 0.26 -12.46 -13.40
CA LEU A 369 0.67 -12.03 -12.06
C LEU A 369 1.58 -13.10 -11.42
N THR A 370 2.83 -13.17 -11.88
CA THR A 370 3.83 -14.14 -11.41
C THR A 370 4.83 -13.55 -10.43
N THR A 371 4.99 -12.24 -10.44
CA THR A 371 5.89 -11.53 -9.53
C THR A 371 5.17 -11.23 -8.24
N HIS A 372 5.54 -11.94 -7.18
CA HIS A 372 4.90 -11.77 -5.88
C HIS A 372 5.26 -10.43 -5.24
N ARG A 373 4.24 -9.75 -4.74
CA ARG A 373 4.39 -8.61 -3.81
C ARG A 373 5.03 -9.10 -2.51
N SER A 374 5.94 -8.32 -1.95
CA SER A 374 6.41 -8.59 -0.58
C SER A 374 5.29 -8.30 0.43
N VAL A 375 5.10 -9.23 1.37
CA VAL A 375 4.06 -9.16 2.41
C VAL A 375 4.68 -8.75 3.74
N ILE A 376 3.98 -7.93 4.52
CA ILE A 376 4.32 -7.62 5.91
C ILE A 376 3.54 -8.57 6.82
N SER A 377 4.25 -9.52 7.45
CA SER A 377 3.62 -10.59 8.24
C SER A 377 3.19 -10.18 9.65
N GLY A 378 3.61 -9.02 10.15
CA GLY A 378 3.35 -8.61 11.53
C GLY A 378 3.24 -7.10 11.70
N PRO A 379 2.82 -6.63 12.88
CA PRO A 379 2.72 -5.20 13.15
C PRO A 379 4.09 -4.54 13.15
N HIS A 380 4.14 -3.31 12.66
CA HIS A 380 5.27 -2.41 12.83
C HIS A 380 4.88 -1.24 13.73
N THR A 381 5.85 -0.47 14.18
CA THR A 381 5.62 0.83 14.83
C THR A 381 5.93 1.96 13.86
N ALA A 382 5.25 3.09 14.03
CA ALA A 382 5.48 4.32 13.27
C ALA A 382 5.28 5.53 14.18
N ILE A 383 5.83 6.68 13.79
CA ILE A 383 5.62 7.95 14.48
C ILE A 383 4.53 8.74 13.78
N VAL A 384 3.59 9.30 14.52
CA VAL A 384 2.54 10.18 14.00
C VAL A 384 3.15 11.51 13.56
N VAL A 385 2.77 11.99 12.38
CA VAL A 385 3.33 13.20 11.77
C VAL A 385 2.23 14.15 11.32
N GLY A 386 2.57 15.42 11.19
CA GLY A 386 1.66 16.48 10.74
C GLY A 386 2.44 17.70 10.23
N PRO A 387 1.74 18.77 9.85
CA PRO A 387 2.38 20.03 9.46
C PRO A 387 3.24 20.59 10.60
N PRO A 388 4.32 21.34 10.29
CA PRO A 388 5.15 21.96 11.32
C PRO A 388 4.34 22.81 12.30
N GLY A 389 4.53 22.55 13.60
CA GLY A 389 3.87 23.28 14.70
C GLY A 389 2.46 22.79 15.05
N GLU A 390 1.92 21.80 14.33
CA GLU A 390 0.62 21.22 14.65
C GLU A 390 0.76 20.06 15.63
N GLU A 391 -0.05 20.07 16.70
CA GLU A 391 -0.03 19.01 17.72
C GLU A 391 -0.98 17.85 17.36
N ILE A 392 -2.09 18.14 16.68
CA ILE A 392 -3.11 17.15 16.30
C ILE A 392 -3.43 17.34 14.82
N PHE A 393 -3.13 16.32 14.00
CA PHE A 393 -3.39 16.37 12.57
C PHE A 393 -4.26 15.18 12.14
N THR A 394 -5.54 15.45 11.91
CA THR A 394 -6.56 14.45 11.55
C THR A 394 -7.55 14.96 10.52
N ASP A 395 -8.21 14.05 9.79
CA ASP A 395 -9.35 14.36 8.92
C ASP A 395 -10.71 13.99 9.53
N GLU A 396 -11.80 14.12 8.74
CA GLU A 396 -13.19 13.94 9.21
C GLU A 396 -13.50 12.53 9.73
N LEU A 397 -12.63 11.55 9.47
CA LEU A 397 -12.80 10.16 9.88
C LEU A 397 -11.82 9.75 10.99
N GLY A 398 -11.14 10.71 11.63
CA GLY A 398 -10.20 10.43 12.71
C GLY A 398 -8.92 9.74 12.22
N ARG A 399 -8.58 9.88 10.93
CA ARG A 399 -7.38 9.29 10.33
C ARG A 399 -6.19 10.20 10.60
N ILE A 400 -5.02 9.61 10.75
CA ILE A 400 -3.76 10.34 11.00
C ILE A 400 -2.76 10.09 9.87
N LYS A 401 -1.67 10.84 9.85
CA LYS A 401 -0.50 10.53 9.03
C LYS A 401 0.63 10.01 9.91
N ILE A 402 1.46 9.14 9.35
CA ILE A 402 2.56 8.47 10.05
C ILE A 402 3.83 8.49 9.21
N GLN A 403 4.97 8.29 9.85
CA GLN A 403 6.21 7.93 9.19
C GLN A 403 6.75 6.64 9.81
N PHE A 404 7.01 5.67 8.95
CA PHE A 404 7.62 4.41 9.35
C PHE A 404 9.12 4.58 9.59
N HIS A 405 9.67 3.79 10.52
CA HIS A 405 11.11 3.81 10.85
C HIS A 405 12.02 3.42 9.68
N TRP A 406 11.51 2.67 8.71
CA TRP A 406 12.23 2.28 7.50
C TRP A 406 12.09 3.30 6.36
N ASP A 407 11.19 4.28 6.49
CA ASP A 407 11.04 5.33 5.48
C ASP A 407 12.15 6.37 5.63
N ARG A 408 13.21 6.17 4.85
CA ARG A 408 14.38 7.04 4.80
C ARG A 408 14.19 8.32 3.99
N LYS A 409 13.10 8.44 3.21
CA LYS A 409 12.84 9.59 2.34
C LYS A 409 11.82 10.56 2.93
N GLY A 410 10.98 10.10 3.86
CA GLY A 410 10.05 10.94 4.60
C GLY A 410 10.76 12.02 5.42
N GLU A 411 10.15 13.20 5.48
CA GLU A 411 10.69 14.40 6.14
C GLU A 411 10.02 14.67 7.50
N HIS A 412 9.31 13.68 8.06
CA HIS A 412 8.53 13.78 9.29
C HIS A 412 7.47 14.89 9.25
N ASN A 413 6.78 15.02 8.12
CA ASN A 413 5.74 16.04 7.90
C ASN A 413 4.43 15.44 7.35
N ASP A 414 3.48 16.31 7.02
CA ASP A 414 2.17 15.97 6.45
C ASP A 414 2.23 15.31 5.07
N LYS A 415 3.41 15.13 4.48
CA LYS A 415 3.61 14.41 3.21
C LYS A 415 4.25 13.05 3.39
N SER A 416 4.48 12.57 4.62
CA SER A 416 5.18 11.29 4.85
C SER A 416 4.34 10.06 4.51
N SER A 417 3.02 10.12 4.65
CA SER A 417 2.12 9.02 4.29
C SER A 417 0.76 9.44 3.74
N CYS A 418 0.02 8.45 3.26
CA CYS A 418 -1.42 8.54 3.11
C CYS A 418 -2.12 8.69 4.48
N TRP A 419 -3.42 8.96 4.45
CA TRP A 419 -4.26 8.94 5.65
C TRP A 419 -4.49 7.52 6.13
N VAL A 420 -4.13 7.24 7.38
CA VAL A 420 -4.20 5.92 8.01
C VAL A 420 -5.30 5.91 9.07
N ARG A 421 -6.21 4.92 8.98
CA ARG A 421 -7.29 4.74 9.98
C ARG A 421 -6.74 4.31 11.32
N VAL A 422 -7.36 4.77 12.40
CA VAL A 422 -7.02 4.44 13.78
C VAL A 422 -8.15 3.62 14.39
N ALA A 423 -7.85 2.41 14.86
CA ALA A 423 -8.78 1.59 15.61
C ALA A 423 -9.15 2.29 16.94
N GLN A 424 -10.45 2.37 17.22
CA GLN A 424 -11.00 2.95 18.45
C GLN A 424 -11.54 1.85 19.35
N SER A 425 -11.63 2.09 20.66
CA SER A 425 -12.16 1.09 21.62
C SER A 425 -13.64 0.76 21.39
N GLY A 426 -14.43 1.71 20.87
CA GLY A 426 -15.77 1.51 20.34
C GLY A 426 -16.10 2.54 19.26
N ALA A 427 -16.71 2.11 18.16
CA ALA A 427 -17.07 2.98 17.03
C ALA A 427 -18.40 2.53 16.41
N SER A 428 -19.38 3.44 16.37
CA SER A 428 -20.72 3.21 15.80
C SER A 428 -21.24 4.47 15.09
N GLY A 429 -22.45 4.40 14.52
CA GLY A 429 -23.11 5.50 13.81
C GLY A 429 -23.43 6.69 14.71
N GLY A 430 -22.45 7.56 14.96
CA GLY A 430 -22.59 8.79 15.74
C GLY A 430 -22.26 8.68 17.23
N PHE A 431 -21.78 7.52 17.70
CA PHE A 431 -21.40 7.32 19.11
C PHE A 431 -20.23 6.33 19.26
N GLY A 432 -19.51 6.41 20.38
CA GLY A 432 -18.35 5.57 20.67
C GLY A 432 -17.23 6.32 21.39
N SER A 433 -16.03 5.74 21.39
CA SER A 433 -14.81 6.38 21.88
C SER A 433 -14.06 7.08 20.75
N ILE A 434 -13.43 8.22 21.04
CA ILE A 434 -12.51 8.87 20.12
C ILE A 434 -11.25 9.33 20.87
N GLN A 435 -10.12 8.73 20.53
CA GLN A 435 -8.80 9.13 21.00
C GLN A 435 -7.87 9.19 19.79
N ILE A 436 -7.57 10.42 19.36
CA ILE A 436 -6.70 10.68 18.21
C ILE A 436 -5.25 10.76 18.68
N PRO A 437 -4.34 9.89 18.19
CA PRO A 437 -2.91 10.02 18.44
C PRO A 437 -2.39 11.38 17.98
N ARG A 438 -1.54 12.02 18.79
CA ARG A 438 -0.94 13.34 18.53
C ARG A 438 0.32 13.20 17.70
N VAL A 439 0.72 14.27 17.03
CA VAL A 439 2.01 14.34 16.32
C VAL A 439 3.13 14.06 17.32
N GLY A 440 4.02 13.11 16.97
CA GLY A 440 5.07 12.61 17.84
C GLY A 440 4.72 11.34 18.64
N ASP A 441 3.45 10.93 18.68
CA ASP A 441 3.08 9.65 19.30
C ASP A 441 3.63 8.47 18.51
N GLU A 442 3.98 7.40 19.22
CA GLU A 442 4.34 6.13 18.60
C GLU A 442 3.11 5.22 18.55
N VAL A 443 2.82 4.70 17.35
CA VAL A 443 1.64 3.89 17.06
C VAL A 443 2.02 2.52 16.50
N VAL A 444 1.21 1.51 16.82
CA VAL A 444 1.29 0.17 16.25
C VAL A 444 0.44 0.13 14.97
N VAL A 445 1.07 -0.28 13.86
CA VAL A 445 0.48 -0.33 12.53
C VAL A 445 0.46 -1.76 12.03
N VAL A 446 -0.71 -2.25 11.66
CA VAL A 446 -0.91 -3.51 10.93
C VAL A 446 -1.18 -3.22 9.46
N PHE A 447 -1.04 -4.24 8.62
CA PHE A 447 -1.22 -4.13 7.18
C PHE A 447 -2.33 -5.10 6.76
N LEU A 448 -3.41 -4.57 6.20
CA LEU A 448 -4.56 -5.38 5.79
C LEU A 448 -4.15 -6.34 4.67
N ASP A 449 -4.44 -7.64 4.86
CA ASP A 449 -3.96 -8.75 4.00
C ASP A 449 -2.42 -8.83 3.91
N GLY A 450 -1.71 -8.21 4.86
CA GLY A 450 -0.27 -8.04 4.84
C GLY A 450 0.25 -7.12 3.73
N ASN A 451 -0.65 -6.37 3.05
CA ASN A 451 -0.29 -5.49 1.96
C ASN A 451 0.34 -4.18 2.49
N PRO A 452 1.60 -3.86 2.14
CA PRO A 452 2.27 -2.62 2.55
C PRO A 452 1.50 -1.33 2.20
N ASP A 453 0.63 -1.37 1.20
CA ASP A 453 -0.15 -0.21 0.76
C ASP A 453 -1.41 0.05 1.61
N ARG A 454 -1.71 -0.84 2.57
CA ARG A 454 -2.94 -0.80 3.36
C ARG A 454 -2.67 -0.76 4.88
N PRO A 455 -1.99 0.28 5.38
CA PRO A 455 -1.74 0.43 6.80
C PRO A 455 -3.04 0.72 7.59
N LEU A 456 -3.09 0.22 8.82
CA LEU A 456 -4.13 0.48 9.82
C LEU A 456 -3.48 0.59 11.20
N VAL A 457 -3.72 1.69 11.91
CA VAL A 457 -3.25 1.86 13.29
C VAL A 457 -4.15 1.08 14.25
N MET A 458 -3.55 0.26 15.10
CA MET A 458 -4.25 -0.58 16.09
C MET A 458 -4.17 -0.04 17.52
N GLY A 459 -3.24 0.87 17.81
CA GLY A 459 -3.08 1.45 19.15
C GLY A 459 -1.79 2.27 19.26
N SER A 460 -1.54 2.79 20.46
CA SER A 460 -0.36 3.62 20.77
C SER A 460 0.53 2.96 21.82
N LEU A 461 1.80 3.36 21.86
CA LEU A 461 2.80 2.89 22.80
C LEU A 461 3.41 4.05 23.59
N TYR A 462 3.75 3.78 24.85
CA TYR A 462 4.66 4.64 25.60
C TYR A 462 6.11 4.31 25.24
N ASN A 463 6.98 5.31 25.28
CA ASN A 463 8.41 5.19 25.03
C ASN A 463 9.20 6.17 25.92
N SER A 464 10.50 6.34 25.65
CA SER A 464 11.37 7.21 26.45
C SER A 464 11.02 8.71 26.40
N GLN A 465 10.32 9.16 25.35
CA GLN A 465 9.85 10.54 25.22
C GLN A 465 8.40 10.66 25.72
N ASN A 466 7.53 9.75 25.28
CA ASN A 466 6.14 9.67 25.69
C ASN A 466 6.01 8.65 26.83
N THR A 467 6.25 9.09 28.07
CA THR A 467 6.20 8.21 29.24
C THR A 467 4.77 7.99 29.74
N PRO A 468 4.49 6.88 30.47
CA PRO A 468 3.21 6.68 31.15
C PRO A 468 2.81 7.88 32.04
N PRO A 469 1.51 8.20 32.15
CA PRO A 469 1.01 9.40 32.84
C PRO A 469 1.29 9.42 34.34
N TRP A 470 1.38 8.25 34.97
CA TRP A 470 1.78 8.10 36.37
C TRP A 470 3.12 7.39 36.44
N SER A 471 3.98 7.81 37.36
CA SER A 471 5.34 7.28 37.45
C SER A 471 5.33 5.79 37.80
N LEU A 472 5.92 4.98 36.91
CA LEU A 472 6.10 3.55 37.08
C LEU A 472 7.57 3.22 37.39
N PRO A 473 7.85 2.20 38.22
CA PRO A 473 6.92 1.22 38.78
C PRO A 473 6.24 1.62 40.11
N ALA A 474 6.48 2.84 40.61
CA ALA A 474 5.99 3.27 41.92
C ALA A 474 4.45 3.23 42.05
N ASN A 475 3.72 3.63 41.01
CA ASN A 475 2.27 3.71 40.98
C ASN A 475 1.62 2.56 40.19
N LYS A 476 2.14 1.33 40.30
CA LYS A 476 1.66 0.16 39.54
C LYS A 476 0.20 -0.27 39.80
N THR A 477 -0.43 0.24 40.84
CA THR A 477 -1.85 0.02 41.20
C THR A 477 -2.77 1.13 40.71
N GLN A 478 -2.24 2.14 40.01
CA GLN A 478 -3.04 3.20 39.42
C GLN A 478 -3.43 2.88 37.98
N SER A 479 -4.66 3.21 37.61
CA SER A 479 -5.19 3.07 36.25
C SER A 479 -6.16 4.20 35.91
N GLY A 480 -6.42 4.45 34.62
CA GLY A 480 -7.41 5.43 34.17
C GLY A 480 -7.02 6.18 32.91
N PHE A 481 -7.60 7.36 32.74
CA PHE A 481 -7.40 8.23 31.57
C PHE A 481 -6.88 9.60 32.01
N LEU A 482 -5.81 10.07 31.36
CA LEU A 482 -5.30 11.43 31.51
C LEU A 482 -5.21 12.05 30.12
N THR A 483 -5.85 13.20 29.94
CA THR A 483 -5.81 13.98 28.70
C THR A 483 -5.13 15.33 28.97
N ARG A 484 -4.57 15.93 27.92
CA ARG A 484 -3.87 17.22 27.98
C ARG A 484 -4.61 18.27 27.19
N SER A 485 -4.63 19.51 27.66
CA SER A 485 -5.07 20.65 26.85
C SER A 485 -4.18 20.74 25.61
N ALA A 486 -4.78 20.90 24.43
CA ALA A 486 -4.00 21.16 23.21
C ALA A 486 -3.36 22.55 23.30
N LYS A 487 -2.07 22.66 22.95
CA LYS A 487 -1.27 23.89 23.07
C LYS A 487 -1.21 24.47 24.50
N GLY A 488 -1.53 23.66 25.51
CA GLY A 488 -1.41 24.02 26.92
C GLY A 488 0.02 23.87 27.44
N ASP A 489 0.23 24.25 28.70
CA ASP A 489 1.44 23.83 29.40
C ASP A 489 1.31 22.37 29.88
N GLY A 490 2.45 21.72 30.16
CA GLY A 490 2.49 20.33 30.65
C GLY A 490 1.84 20.13 32.03
N GLY A 491 1.25 21.17 32.64
CA GLY A 491 0.49 21.10 33.90
C GLY A 491 -1.01 20.91 33.65
N THR A 492 -1.56 21.51 32.60
CA THR A 492 -3.01 21.46 32.32
C THR A 492 -3.49 20.08 31.86
N ALA A 493 -4.50 19.52 32.54
CA ALA A 493 -5.00 18.16 32.26
C ALA A 493 -6.42 17.89 32.75
N ASN A 494 -7.15 17.02 32.06
CA ASN A 494 -8.33 16.36 32.63
C ASN A 494 -7.99 14.90 32.92
N PHE A 495 -8.42 14.34 34.04
CA PHE A 495 -8.18 12.93 34.31
C PHE A 495 -9.28 12.25 35.13
N PHE A 496 -9.44 10.96 34.88
CA PHE A 496 -10.23 10.05 35.67
C PHE A 496 -9.32 8.88 36.07
N ARG A 497 -9.06 8.72 37.37
CA ARG A 497 -8.08 7.75 37.88
C ARG A 497 -8.65 6.92 39.02
N PHE A 498 -8.31 5.63 38.98
CA PHE A 498 -8.50 4.65 40.04
C PHE A 498 -7.15 4.35 40.70
N GLU A 499 -7.13 4.28 42.03
CA GLU A 499 -6.05 3.75 42.85
C GLU A 499 -6.57 2.50 43.57
N ASP A 500 -5.95 1.35 43.28
CA ASP A 500 -6.33 0.05 43.82
C ASP A 500 -5.39 -0.42 44.95
N LYS A 501 -4.60 0.48 45.54
CA LYS A 501 -3.79 0.17 46.71
C LYS A 501 -4.67 -0.08 47.93
N ALA A 502 -4.64 -1.31 48.44
CA ALA A 502 -5.42 -1.75 49.59
C ALA A 502 -5.29 -0.81 50.81
N GLY A 503 -6.43 -0.36 51.34
CA GLY A 503 -6.52 0.57 52.48
C GLY A 503 -6.22 2.04 52.13
N ALA A 504 -6.00 2.34 50.86
CA ALA A 504 -5.76 3.68 50.33
C ALA A 504 -6.46 3.86 48.96
N GLU A 505 -7.54 3.11 48.72
CA GLU A 505 -8.28 3.13 47.46
C GLU A 505 -8.86 4.52 47.20
N GLN A 506 -8.80 4.95 45.95
CA GLN A 506 -9.29 6.28 45.57
C GLN A 506 -9.80 6.29 44.13
N VAL A 507 -10.94 6.94 43.93
CA VAL A 507 -11.38 7.41 42.63
C VAL A 507 -11.28 8.93 42.61
N ILE A 508 -10.65 9.48 41.59
CA ILE A 508 -10.57 10.94 41.39
C ILE A 508 -11.00 11.30 39.97
N VAL A 509 -11.92 12.26 39.90
CA VAL A 509 -12.30 12.96 38.67
C VAL A 509 -11.76 14.38 38.80
N HIS A 510 -10.91 14.78 37.85
CA HIS A 510 -10.34 16.11 37.79
C HIS A 510 -10.66 16.75 36.45
N ALA A 511 -11.28 17.92 36.50
CA ALA A 511 -11.54 18.77 35.35
C ALA A 511 -10.65 20.02 35.44
N GLU A 512 -9.90 20.29 34.38
CA GLU A 512 -9.00 21.46 34.29
C GLU A 512 -9.78 22.78 34.38
N ARG A 513 -11.00 22.80 33.85
CA ARG A 513 -11.82 24.01 33.73
C ARG A 513 -13.24 23.80 34.25
N ASN A 514 -14.17 23.43 33.38
CA ASN A 514 -15.57 23.22 33.73
C ASN A 514 -15.83 21.72 33.89
N MET A 515 -16.70 21.36 34.84
CA MET A 515 -17.28 20.03 34.96
C MET A 515 -18.80 20.20 34.98
N ASP A 516 -19.45 19.74 33.91
CA ASP A 516 -20.91 19.71 33.79
C ASP A 516 -21.39 18.28 34.04
N THR A 517 -22.52 18.12 34.72
CA THR A 517 -23.13 16.80 35.03
C THR A 517 -24.63 16.90 34.80
N GLU A 518 -25.13 16.08 33.89
CA GLU A 518 -26.54 16.04 33.49
C GLU A 518 -27.10 14.64 33.72
N ILE A 519 -28.22 14.55 34.45
CA ILE A 519 -28.86 13.30 34.84
C ILE A 519 -30.34 13.44 34.51
N GLU A 520 -30.81 12.66 33.54
CA GLU A 520 -32.16 12.80 32.96
C GLU A 520 -33.29 12.31 33.87
N LEU A 521 -32.97 11.55 34.92
CA LEU A 521 -33.98 10.96 35.80
C LEU A 521 -33.59 11.11 37.27
N ASP A 522 -32.86 10.13 37.82
CA ASP A 522 -32.58 10.07 39.26
C ASP A 522 -31.06 10.04 39.53
N GLU A 523 -30.59 10.90 40.43
CA GLU A 523 -29.26 10.80 41.03
C GLU A 523 -29.35 10.19 42.44
N LYS A 524 -28.49 9.22 42.76
CA LYS A 524 -28.32 8.69 44.12
C LYS A 524 -26.85 8.82 44.56
N HIS A 525 -26.64 9.39 45.74
CA HIS A 525 -25.31 9.60 46.30
C HIS A 525 -25.25 9.13 47.76
N ASP A 526 -24.63 7.97 47.99
CA ASP A 526 -24.42 7.40 49.33
C ASP A 526 -22.95 7.58 49.76
N VAL A 527 -22.72 8.25 50.89
CA VAL A 527 -21.36 8.42 51.46
C VAL A 527 -21.28 7.72 52.81
N GLY A 528 -20.44 6.67 52.90
CA GLY A 528 -20.36 5.83 54.11
C GLY A 528 -19.68 6.48 55.33
N ASN A 529 -19.02 7.63 55.15
CA ASN A 529 -18.38 8.38 56.24
C ASN A 529 -18.60 9.90 56.06
N ASN A 530 -17.60 10.64 55.56
CA ASN A 530 -17.64 12.10 55.50
C ASN A 530 -17.80 12.62 54.07
N ARG A 531 -18.68 13.62 53.87
CA ARG A 531 -18.77 14.45 52.66
C ARG A 531 -18.32 15.87 52.98
N LYS A 532 -17.38 16.41 52.18
CA LYS A 532 -16.96 17.81 52.25
C LYS A 532 -17.16 18.47 50.88
N VAL A 533 -17.83 19.61 50.88
CA VAL A 533 -18.00 20.46 49.69
C VAL A 533 -17.29 21.79 49.95
N THR A 534 -16.55 22.30 48.97
CA THR A 534 -15.87 23.60 49.05
C THR A 534 -16.02 24.29 47.71
N VAL A 535 -16.67 25.46 47.73
CA VAL A 535 -16.95 26.27 46.54
C VAL A 535 -16.26 27.61 46.73
N GLY A 536 -15.34 27.96 45.82
CA GLY A 536 -14.61 29.23 45.88
C GLY A 536 -15.42 30.43 45.40
N GLY A 537 -16.46 30.19 44.59
CA GLY A 537 -17.41 31.18 44.10
C GLY A 537 -18.80 31.00 44.70
N THR A 538 -19.83 31.03 43.85
CA THR A 538 -21.24 30.90 44.25
C THR A 538 -21.70 29.45 44.17
N ASN A 539 -22.41 28.97 45.20
CA ASN A 539 -23.19 27.73 45.16
C ASN A 539 -24.68 28.07 45.00
N THR A 540 -25.33 27.52 43.98
CA THR A 540 -26.76 27.72 43.71
C THR A 540 -27.43 26.38 43.56
N GLU A 541 -28.50 26.15 44.33
CA GLU A 541 -29.37 24.98 44.20
C GLU A 541 -30.78 25.45 43.85
N ILE A 542 -31.34 24.91 42.76
CA ILE A 542 -32.71 25.21 42.31
C ILE A 542 -33.47 23.90 42.34
N ILE A 543 -34.43 23.79 43.25
CA ILE A 543 -35.23 22.59 43.47
C ILE A 543 -36.68 22.96 43.19
N GLN A 544 -37.31 22.27 42.23
CA GLN A 544 -38.66 22.62 41.77
C GLN A 544 -39.78 22.11 42.70
N SER A 545 -39.46 21.12 43.54
CA SER A 545 -40.39 20.50 44.47
C SER A 545 -39.75 20.43 45.86
N ASP A 546 -40.02 19.36 46.60
CA ASP A 546 -39.66 19.28 48.00
C ASP A 546 -38.16 19.09 48.21
N THR A 547 -37.62 19.76 49.23
CA THR A 547 -36.27 19.52 49.75
C THR A 547 -36.38 19.04 51.18
N LEU A 548 -35.78 17.89 51.48
CA LEU A 548 -35.71 17.34 52.83
C LEU A 548 -34.25 17.23 53.27
N ILE A 549 -33.88 17.98 54.30
CA ILE A 549 -32.60 17.83 55.00
C ILE A 549 -32.89 17.22 56.37
N LYS A 550 -32.51 15.95 56.55
CA LYS A 550 -32.67 15.23 57.82
C LYS A 550 -31.31 14.92 58.42
N VAL A 551 -31.04 15.46 59.62
CA VAL A 551 -29.89 15.10 60.45
C VAL A 551 -30.40 14.19 61.57
N GLU A 552 -30.09 12.90 61.51
CA GLU A 552 -30.63 11.92 62.47
C GLU A 552 -29.96 12.00 63.84
N GLN A 553 -28.67 12.32 63.87
CA GLN A 553 -27.86 12.46 65.08
C GLN A 553 -26.95 13.68 64.95
N GLY A 554 -26.79 14.44 66.03
CA GLY A 554 -25.94 15.63 66.07
C GLY A 554 -26.70 16.93 65.84
N SER A 555 -26.08 17.89 65.15
CA SER A 555 -26.60 19.25 64.96
C SER A 555 -26.53 19.70 63.50
N LEU A 556 -27.50 20.49 63.07
CA LEU A 556 -27.44 21.27 61.83
C LEU A 556 -27.00 22.70 62.16
N THR A 557 -25.89 23.15 61.57
CA THR A 557 -25.37 24.51 61.77
C THR A 557 -25.31 25.23 60.43
N ILE A 558 -25.94 26.40 60.36
CA ILE A 558 -25.87 27.33 59.23
C ILE A 558 -25.18 28.59 59.74
N THR A 559 -24.02 28.93 59.17
CA THR A 559 -23.22 30.08 59.57
C THR A 559 -22.96 30.98 58.37
N VAL A 560 -23.21 32.27 58.53
CA VAL A 560 -22.87 33.32 57.56
C VAL A 560 -22.07 34.39 58.30
N ASP A 561 -20.75 34.42 58.10
CA ASP A 561 -19.85 35.24 58.92
C ASP A 561 -19.99 36.76 58.70
N LYS A 562 -20.39 37.17 57.49
CA LYS A 562 -20.32 38.60 57.08
C LYS A 562 -21.66 39.24 56.78
N GLN A 563 -22.63 38.48 56.27
CA GLN A 563 -23.86 39.02 55.70
C GLN A 563 -25.10 38.46 56.41
N LEU A 564 -26.17 38.20 55.65
CA LEU A 564 -27.51 37.91 56.14
C LEU A 564 -27.87 36.44 55.92
N VAL A 565 -28.56 35.85 56.89
CA VAL A 565 -29.40 34.65 56.67
C VAL A 565 -30.83 35.15 56.41
N ASN A 566 -31.34 34.94 55.21
CA ASN A 566 -32.71 35.31 54.83
C ASN A 566 -33.59 34.06 54.69
N ILE A 567 -34.73 34.04 55.38
CA ILE A 567 -35.72 32.95 55.29
C ILE A 567 -37.07 33.61 54.97
N SER A 568 -37.64 33.25 53.81
CA SER A 568 -38.91 33.81 53.33
C SER A 568 -39.79 32.73 52.72
N ALA A 569 -41.08 32.75 53.00
CA ALA A 569 -42.08 31.86 52.40
C ALA A 569 -43.38 32.62 52.11
N MET A 570 -44.11 32.19 51.09
CA MET A 570 -45.40 32.80 50.70
C MET A 570 -46.57 32.35 51.57
N THR A 571 -46.47 31.18 52.22
CA THR A 571 -47.58 30.53 52.93
C THR A 571 -47.35 30.49 54.43
N GLU A 572 -46.23 29.94 54.89
CA GLU A 572 -45.93 29.76 56.31
C GLU A 572 -44.43 29.56 56.55
N ILE A 573 -43.91 30.09 57.66
CA ILE A 573 -42.62 29.71 58.25
C ILE A 573 -42.89 29.24 59.68
N THR A 574 -42.45 28.02 60.03
CA THR A 574 -42.66 27.46 61.36
C THR A 574 -41.32 27.06 61.97
N LEU A 575 -41.04 27.57 63.17
CA LEU A 575 -39.90 27.20 64.01
C LEU A 575 -40.46 26.45 65.23
N THR A 576 -40.14 25.18 65.41
CA THR A 576 -40.71 24.34 66.47
C THR A 576 -39.62 23.68 67.30
N VAL A 577 -39.81 23.69 68.62
CA VAL A 577 -38.99 22.96 69.59
C VAL A 577 -39.94 22.27 70.58
N GLY A 578 -40.11 20.96 70.47
CA GLY A 578 -41.07 20.22 71.32
C GLY A 578 -42.48 20.77 71.17
N SER A 579 -43.10 21.19 72.29
CA SER A 579 -44.43 21.80 72.32
C SER A 579 -44.44 23.32 72.06
N SER A 580 -43.27 23.96 71.94
CA SER A 580 -43.14 25.39 71.68
C SER A 580 -42.96 25.67 70.20
N SER A 581 -43.59 26.73 69.68
CA SER A 581 -43.46 27.11 68.27
C SER A 581 -43.60 28.60 68.02
N ILE A 582 -42.97 29.06 66.94
CA ILE A 582 -43.20 30.37 66.31
C ILE A 582 -43.64 30.10 64.88
N THR A 583 -44.84 30.53 64.52
CA THR A 583 -45.43 30.33 63.20
C THR A 583 -45.75 31.69 62.57
N LEU A 584 -45.10 32.01 61.46
CA LEU A 584 -45.32 33.21 60.68
C LEU A 584 -46.19 32.86 59.47
N LYS A 585 -47.32 33.53 59.32
CA LYS A 585 -48.22 33.48 58.15
C LYS A 585 -48.33 34.88 57.54
N PRO A 586 -48.78 35.03 56.28
CA PRO A 586 -48.88 36.34 55.61
C PRO A 586 -49.63 37.44 56.38
N LYS A 587 -50.55 37.06 57.28
CA LYS A 587 -51.38 37.99 58.05
C LYS A 587 -51.31 37.81 59.57
N SER A 588 -50.52 36.86 60.10
CA SER A 588 -50.48 36.59 61.53
C SER A 588 -49.15 35.99 61.98
N VAL A 589 -48.74 36.30 63.20
CA VAL A 589 -47.64 35.61 63.90
C VAL A 589 -48.21 34.94 65.13
N GLU A 590 -48.02 33.63 65.25
CA GLU A 590 -48.46 32.84 66.40
C GLU A 590 -47.23 32.35 67.18
N ILE A 591 -47.18 32.66 68.49
CA ILE A 591 -46.14 32.21 69.40
C ILE A 591 -46.82 31.34 70.46
N LYS A 592 -46.40 30.08 70.58
CA LYS A 592 -46.92 29.09 71.54
C LYS A 592 -45.80 28.55 72.41
N GLY A 593 -46.07 28.39 73.69
CA GLY A 593 -45.16 27.79 74.67
C GLY A 593 -45.81 27.74 76.05
N GLU A 594 -45.24 26.92 76.95
CA GLU A 594 -45.67 26.83 78.36
C GLU A 594 -45.40 28.15 79.11
N GLU A 595 -44.27 28.78 78.81
CA GLU A 595 -43.88 30.10 79.33
C GLU A 595 -43.34 30.94 78.16
N ILE A 596 -43.84 32.18 78.02
CA ILE A 596 -43.33 33.16 77.05
C ILE A 596 -42.80 34.37 77.83
N LYS A 597 -41.49 34.56 77.85
CA LYS A 597 -40.84 35.75 78.44
C LYS A 597 -40.45 36.73 77.35
N ILE A 598 -41.02 37.94 77.39
CA ILE A 598 -40.67 39.05 76.51
C ILE A 598 -39.97 40.11 77.37
N LEU A 599 -38.66 40.27 77.20
CA LEU A 599 -37.82 41.18 77.98
C LEU A 599 -37.32 42.31 77.07
N GLY A 600 -37.50 43.57 77.46
CA GLY A 600 -37.04 44.73 76.72
C GLY A 600 -36.92 45.97 77.60
N THR A 601 -36.07 46.93 77.21
CA THR A 601 -35.98 48.25 77.88
C THR A 601 -37.18 49.13 77.60
N LYS A 602 -37.84 48.96 76.44
CA LYS A 602 -39.16 49.49 76.09
C LYS A 602 -39.86 48.45 75.21
N THR A 603 -41.08 48.07 75.57
CA THR A 603 -41.91 47.14 74.80
C THR A 603 -43.19 47.85 74.40
N PHE A 604 -43.53 47.83 73.12
CA PHE A 604 -44.72 48.47 72.57
C PHE A 604 -45.59 47.41 71.89
N VAL A 605 -46.90 47.50 72.08
CA VAL A 605 -47.90 46.72 71.35
C VAL A 605 -48.90 47.71 70.80
N GLU A 606 -48.94 47.85 69.48
CA GLU A 606 -49.75 48.86 68.79
C GLU A 606 -50.71 48.16 67.82
N GLY A 607 -51.98 48.58 67.81
CA GLY A 607 -53.04 48.02 66.99
C GLY A 607 -54.40 48.59 67.40
N GLU A 608 -55.44 48.36 66.59
CA GLU A 608 -56.79 48.86 66.88
C GLU A 608 -57.38 48.26 68.18
N ARG A 609 -57.08 46.98 68.47
CA ARG A 609 -57.57 46.25 69.65
C ARG A 609 -56.53 45.25 70.13
N VAL A 610 -56.30 45.25 71.45
CA VAL A 610 -55.43 44.29 72.15
C VAL A 610 -56.23 43.64 73.27
N ASP A 611 -56.34 42.33 73.25
CA ASP A 611 -57.01 41.58 74.31
C ASP A 611 -56.00 40.74 75.10
N ILE A 612 -56.09 40.77 76.43
CA ILE A 612 -55.20 40.05 77.35
C ILE A 612 -56.07 39.19 78.27
N ASN A 613 -55.73 37.90 78.40
CA ASN A 613 -56.46 36.92 79.23
C ASN A 613 -57.94 36.70 78.84
N ILE A 614 -58.25 36.62 77.54
CA ILE A 614 -59.58 36.15 77.10
C ILE A 614 -59.70 34.66 77.42
N GLU A 615 -60.69 34.28 78.22
CA GLU A 615 -61.14 32.89 78.33
C GLU A 615 -61.67 32.43 76.97
N LYS A 616 -61.01 31.43 76.38
CA LYS A 616 -61.52 30.79 75.16
C LYS A 616 -62.82 30.07 75.51
N SER A 617 -63.94 30.53 74.99
CA SER A 617 -65.21 29.78 74.93
C SER A 617 -65.09 28.57 74.03
#